data_AF-A0A5E4K8G8-F1
#
_entry.id   AF-A0A5E4K8G8-F1
#
_cell.length_a   1.000
_cell.length_b   1.000
_cell.length_c   1.000
_cell.angle_alpha   90.00
_cell.angle_beta   90.00
_cell.angle_gamma   90.00
#
_symmetry.space_group_name_H-M   'P 1'
#
loop_
_entity.id
_entity.type
_entity.pdbx_description
1 polymer ?
#
loop_
_entity_poly.entity_id
_entity_poly.type
_entity_poly.pdbx_seq_one_letter_code
_entity_poly.pdbx_strand_id
1 'polypeptide(L)'
;MKKEARFRHLEDPAFKIHHTRRTFGQKAADKVTEITGSWGFILFLFILLLSWVFMNAYVLIRYSQHPFDPYPFVFLNLILGCLAVIQAPIILMSQNREAQKDRIKNEYDYQINKKAEEEIKEIKEMLRKKLK
;
A
#
# COMPACT_ATOMS: atom_id res chain seq x y z
N MET A 1 -1.65 -41.97 -15.68
CA MET A 1 -0.51 -41.03 -15.62
C MET A 1 -0.65 -39.74 -16.46
N LYS A 2 -1.69 -39.54 -17.30
CA LYS A 2 -1.84 -38.32 -18.14
C LYS A 2 -2.54 -37.12 -17.47
N LYS A 3 -3.13 -37.28 -16.28
CA LYS A 3 -3.86 -36.20 -15.59
C LYS A 3 -2.92 -35.19 -14.91
N GLU A 4 -1.74 -35.61 -14.47
CA GLU A 4 -0.83 -34.74 -13.69
C GLU A 4 -0.13 -33.65 -14.52
N ALA A 5 0.11 -33.90 -15.81
CA ALA A 5 0.72 -32.91 -16.70
C ALA A 5 -0.20 -31.72 -17.01
N ARG A 6 -1.52 -31.88 -16.83
CA ARG A 6 -2.53 -30.85 -17.18
C ARG A 6 -2.75 -29.82 -16.07
N PHE A 7 -2.34 -30.12 -14.84
CA PHE A 7 -2.47 -29.25 -13.67
C PHE A 7 -1.19 -28.47 -13.32
N ARG A 8 -0.06 -28.76 -13.97
CA ARG A 8 1.21 -28.02 -13.76
C ARG A 8 1.15 -26.55 -14.19
N HIS A 9 0.19 -26.19 -15.03
CA HIS A 9 -0.05 -24.80 -15.44
C HIS A 9 -0.78 -23.96 -14.38
N LEU A 10 -1.24 -24.58 -13.28
CA LEU A 10 -1.83 -23.92 -12.12
C LEU A 10 -0.86 -23.81 -10.94
N GLU A 11 0.45 -23.89 -11.18
CA GLU A 11 1.41 -23.32 -10.23
C GLU A 11 1.34 -21.80 -10.35
N ASP A 12 0.20 -21.25 -9.91
CA ASP A 12 -0.07 -19.83 -9.87
C ASP A 12 0.95 -19.17 -8.91
N PRO A 13 1.86 -18.31 -9.39
CA PRO A 13 2.77 -17.60 -8.50
C PRO A 13 2.03 -16.74 -7.48
N ALA A 14 0.76 -16.38 -7.72
CA ALA A 14 -0.08 -15.74 -6.71
C ALA A 14 -0.24 -16.61 -5.46
N PHE A 15 -0.32 -17.95 -5.60
CA PHE A 15 -0.36 -18.87 -4.46
C PHE A 15 0.91 -18.76 -3.60
N LYS A 16 2.09 -18.58 -4.24
CA LYS A 16 3.37 -18.44 -3.53
C LYS A 16 3.50 -17.11 -2.78
N ILE A 17 2.94 -16.02 -3.31
CA ILE A 17 2.97 -14.68 -2.68
C ILE A 17 2.17 -14.65 -1.37
N HIS A 18 1.09 -15.44 -1.27
CA HIS A 18 0.23 -15.44 -0.08
C HIS A 18 0.82 -16.19 1.13
N HIS A 19 1.79 -17.09 0.93
CA HIS A 19 2.30 -17.99 1.98
C HIS A 19 3.58 -17.53 2.69
N THR A 20 4.12 -16.35 2.41
CA THR A 20 5.21 -15.79 3.23
C THR A 20 4.67 -15.46 4.62
N ARG A 21 5.15 -16.17 5.66
CA ARG A 21 4.85 -15.86 7.07
C ARG A 21 5.19 -14.40 7.35
N ARG A 22 4.17 -13.55 7.48
CA ARG A 22 4.35 -12.12 7.81
C ARG A 22 4.94 -11.99 9.21
N THR A 23 6.06 -11.27 9.32
CA THR A 23 6.65 -10.94 10.63
C THR A 23 5.73 -9.97 11.39
N PHE A 24 5.86 -9.92 12.72
CA PHE A 24 5.01 -9.07 13.56
C PHE A 24 5.10 -7.59 13.16
N GLY A 25 6.30 -7.12 12.81
CA GLY A 25 6.53 -5.76 12.32
C GLY A 25 5.84 -5.46 11.00
N GLN A 26 5.79 -6.42 10.06
CA GLN A 26 5.06 -6.26 8.80
C GLN A 26 3.55 -6.18 9.02
N LYS A 27 2.99 -6.98 9.95
CA LYS A 27 1.56 -6.90 10.29
C LYS A 27 1.19 -5.58 10.97
N ALA A 28 2.08 -5.05 11.82
CA ALA A 28 1.89 -3.77 12.47
C ALA A 28 1.93 -2.62 11.47
N ALA A 29 2.92 -2.61 10.57
CA ALA A 29 3.03 -1.61 9.50
C ALA A 29 1.77 -1.55 8.64
N ASP A 30 1.22 -2.71 8.24
CA ASP A 30 0.05 -2.79 7.35
C ASP A 30 -1.19 -2.18 8.02
N LYS A 31 -1.41 -2.51 9.29
CA LYS A 31 -2.50 -1.92 10.07
C LYS A 31 -2.32 -0.41 10.23
N VAL A 32 -1.09 0.05 10.48
CA VAL A 32 -0.81 1.48 10.63
C VAL A 32 -1.04 2.22 9.31
N THR A 33 -0.63 1.65 8.18
CA THR A 33 -0.89 2.23 6.85
C THR A 33 -2.38 2.27 6.52
N GLU A 34 -3.13 1.20 6.83
CA GLU A 34 -4.57 1.14 6.62
C GLU A 34 -5.32 2.19 7.47
N ILE A 35 -4.90 2.38 8.73
CA ILE A 35 -5.48 3.38 9.63
C ILE A 35 -5.10 4.80 9.19
N THR A 36 -3.83 5.05 8.86
CA THR A 36 -3.33 6.38 8.47
C THR A 36 -3.84 6.82 7.09
N GLY A 37 -4.12 5.86 6.20
CA GLY A 37 -4.67 6.12 4.85
C GLY A 37 -6.19 6.32 4.79
N SER A 38 -6.89 6.17 5.92
CA SER A 38 -8.34 6.32 5.96
C SER A 38 -8.76 7.80 5.98
N TRP A 39 -9.80 8.13 5.21
CA TRP A 39 -10.43 9.46 5.23
C TRP A 39 -10.88 9.89 6.63
N GLY A 40 -11.30 8.93 7.48
CA GLY A 40 -11.70 9.22 8.86
C GLY A 40 -10.53 9.68 9.74
N PHE A 41 -9.33 9.14 9.53
CA PHE A 41 -8.14 9.53 10.29
C PHE A 41 -7.69 10.95 9.95
N ILE A 42 -7.75 11.31 8.66
CA ILE A 42 -7.41 12.68 8.19
C ILE A 42 -8.36 13.70 8.85
N LEU A 43 -9.67 13.43 8.85
CA LEU A 43 -10.66 14.30 9.48
C LEU A 43 -10.46 14.40 11.00
N PHE A 44 -10.17 13.27 11.67
CA PHE A 44 -9.86 13.25 13.09
C PHE A 44 -8.63 14.11 13.43
N LEU A 45 -7.54 13.94 12.68
CA LEU A 45 -6.30 14.71 12.88
C LEU A 45 -6.54 16.20 12.63
N PHE A 46 -7.32 16.56 11.60
CA PHE A 46 -7.71 17.94 11.32
C PHE A 46 -8.53 18.57 12.46
N ILE A 47 -9.53 17.86 12.99
CA ILE A 47 -10.34 18.33 14.12
C ILE A 47 -9.48 18.48 15.37
N LEU A 48 -8.57 17.54 15.64
CA LEU A 48 -7.65 17.61 16.76
C LEU A 48 -6.73 18.85 16.64
N LEU A 49 -6.21 19.11 15.45
CA LEU A 49 -5.40 20.31 15.18
C LEU A 49 -6.19 21.58 15.40
N LEU A 50 -7.40 21.69 14.84
CA LEU A 50 -8.27 22.85 15.07
C LEU A 50 -8.56 23.03 16.56
N SER A 51 -8.92 21.95 17.27
CA SER A 51 -9.17 21.98 18.71
C SER A 51 -7.95 22.48 19.49
N TRP A 52 -6.74 22.08 19.11
CA TRP A 52 -5.51 22.54 19.75
C TRP A 52 -5.24 24.02 19.50
N VAL A 53 -5.46 24.48 18.26
CA VAL A 53 -5.32 25.90 17.90
C VAL A 53 -6.35 26.74 18.66
N PHE A 54 -7.62 26.32 18.71
CA PHE A 54 -8.67 27.02 19.45
C PHE A 54 -8.39 27.06 20.95
N MET A 55 -7.92 25.95 21.54
CA MET A 55 -7.54 25.91 22.96
C MET A 55 -6.39 26.88 23.25
N ASN A 56 -5.34 26.89 22.41
CA ASN A 56 -4.22 27.83 22.58
C ASN A 56 -4.64 29.28 22.35
N ALA A 57 -5.47 29.57 21.35
CA ALA A 57 -6.00 30.90 21.11
C ALA A 57 -6.87 31.39 22.28
N TYR A 58 -7.70 30.51 22.86
CA TYR A 58 -8.49 30.84 24.04
C TYR A 58 -7.61 31.13 25.27
N VAL A 59 -6.57 30.32 25.50
CA VAL A 59 -5.59 30.54 26.59
C VAL A 59 -4.81 31.84 26.38
N LEU A 60 -4.40 32.15 25.14
CA LEU A 60 -3.72 33.40 24.80
C LEU A 60 -4.59 34.64 25.12
N ILE A 61 -5.88 34.57 24.79
CA ILE A 61 -6.84 35.68 25.01
C ILE A 61 -7.19 35.83 26.50
N ARG A 62 -7.32 34.72 27.26
CA ARG A 62 -7.75 34.72 28.68
C ARG A 62 -6.61 34.90 29.68
N TYR A 63 -5.44 34.32 29.41
CA TYR A 63 -4.30 34.21 30.32
C TYR A 63 -3.05 34.80 29.65
N SER A 64 -3.11 36.10 29.37
CA SER A 64 -2.10 36.89 28.62
C SER A 64 -0.68 36.95 29.26
N GLN A 65 -0.41 36.16 30.30
CA GLN A 65 0.87 36.16 31.05
C GLN A 65 1.72 34.91 30.79
N HIS A 66 1.11 33.77 30.38
CA HIS A 66 1.85 32.52 30.09
C HIS A 66 1.18 31.72 28.97
N PRO A 67 1.49 32.00 27.69
CA PRO A 67 1.04 31.15 26.59
C PRO A 67 1.70 29.77 26.71
N PHE A 68 0.90 28.70 26.70
CA PHE A 68 1.40 27.32 26.75
C PHE A 68 2.19 26.95 25.47
N ASP A 69 1.79 27.50 24.31
CA ASP A 69 2.50 27.37 23.03
C ASP A 69 2.37 28.67 22.20
N PRO A 70 3.31 29.64 22.33
CA PRO A 70 3.31 30.87 21.56
C PRO A 70 3.43 30.61 20.05
N TYR A 71 2.85 31.49 19.23
CA TYR A 71 3.06 31.47 17.77
C TYR A 71 4.57 31.54 17.49
N PRO A 72 5.20 30.55 16.83
CA PRO A 72 4.70 29.67 15.76
C PRO A 72 4.40 28.18 16.15
N PHE A 73 3.79 27.91 17.31
CA PHE A 73 3.36 26.58 17.76
C PHE A 73 4.45 25.49 17.69
N VAL A 74 5.53 25.69 18.44
CA VAL A 74 6.73 24.83 18.36
C VAL A 74 6.43 23.40 18.81
N PHE A 75 5.59 23.22 19.83
CA PHE A 75 5.25 21.90 20.33
C PHE A 75 4.41 21.10 19.34
N LEU A 76 3.40 21.73 18.75
CA LEU A 76 2.56 21.09 17.73
C LEU A 76 3.39 20.70 16.50
N ASN A 77 4.29 21.58 16.04
CA ASN A 77 5.19 21.29 14.93
C ASN A 77 6.14 20.12 15.24
N LEU A 78 6.65 20.03 16.47
CA LEU A 78 7.52 18.93 16.87
C LEU A 78 6.78 17.58 16.85
N ILE A 79 5.57 17.54 17.42
CA ILE A 79 4.75 16.30 17.44
C ILE A 79 4.40 15.87 16.01
N LEU A 80 3.94 16.80 15.17
CA LEU A 80 3.61 16.50 13.77
C LEU A 80 4.83 16.07 12.95
N GLY A 81 5.98 16.71 13.17
CA GLY A 81 7.24 16.33 12.52
C GLY A 81 7.67 14.91 12.87
N CYS A 82 7.63 14.55 14.16
CA CYS A 82 7.92 13.19 14.61
C CYS A 82 6.95 12.16 14.01
N LEU A 83 5.66 12.47 13.94
CA LEU A 83 4.65 11.62 13.29
C LEU A 83 4.97 11.41 11.81
N ALA A 84 5.27 12.49 11.08
CA ALA A 84 5.58 12.43 9.65
C ALA A 84 6.85 11.58 9.36
N VAL A 85 7.90 11.76 10.17
CA VAL A 85 9.16 11.00 10.03
C VAL A 85 8.95 9.51 10.24
N ILE A 86 8.11 9.10 11.19
CA ILE A 86 7.79 7.69 11.43
C ILE A 86 6.85 7.14 10.33
N GLN A 87 5.94 7.95 9.81
CA GLN A 87 5.00 7.54 8.75
C GLN A 87 5.71 7.24 7.42
N ALA A 88 6.67 8.07 7.01
CA ALA A 88 7.38 7.93 5.73
C ALA A 88 7.98 6.52 5.48
N PRO A 89 8.79 5.92 6.39
CA PRO A 89 9.34 4.58 6.20
C PRO A 89 8.27 3.49 6.29
N ILE A 90 7.23 3.65 7.10
CA ILE A 90 6.11 2.69 7.17
C ILE A 90 5.39 2.64 5.83
N ILE A 91 5.07 3.82 5.26
CA ILE A 91 4.47 3.94 3.94
C ILE A 91 5.40 3.34 2.88
N LEU A 92 6.70 3.65 2.92
CA LEU A 92 7.68 3.13 1.96
C LEU A 92 7.83 1.59 2.06
N MET A 93 7.77 1.02 3.25
CA MET A 93 7.79 -0.44 3.45
C MET A 93 6.52 -1.09 2.88
N SER A 94 5.35 -0.47 3.07
CA SER A 94 4.11 -0.97 2.49
C SER A 94 4.15 -0.90 0.95
N GLN A 95 4.59 0.25 0.41
CA GLN A 95 4.73 0.47 -1.03
C GLN A 95 5.74 -0.48 -1.68
N ASN A 96 6.94 -0.64 -1.10
CA ASN A 96 7.96 -1.55 -1.61
C ASN A 96 7.44 -3.00 -1.68
N ARG A 97 6.62 -3.41 -0.71
CA ARG A 97 6.01 -4.74 -0.71
C ARG A 97 4.91 -4.87 -1.76
N GLU A 98 4.06 -3.87 -1.93
CA GLU A 98 3.04 -3.88 -3.00
C GLU A 98 3.69 -3.92 -4.38
N ALA A 99 4.71 -3.08 -4.62
CA ALA A 99 5.47 -3.07 -5.87
C ALA A 99 6.13 -4.42 -6.19
N GLN A 100 6.64 -5.14 -5.18
CA GLN A 100 7.17 -6.49 -5.38
C GLN A 100 6.10 -7.49 -5.82
N LYS A 101 4.90 -7.43 -5.22
CA LYS A 101 3.78 -8.29 -5.63
C LYS A 101 3.34 -7.98 -7.06
N ASP A 102 3.20 -6.69 -7.38
CA ASP A 102 2.80 -6.24 -8.71
C ASP A 102 3.81 -6.66 -9.77
N ARG A 103 5.11 -6.58 -9.47
CA ARG A 103 6.15 -7.04 -10.40
C ARG A 103 6.04 -8.54 -10.70
N ILE A 104 5.85 -9.37 -9.70
CA ILE A 104 5.71 -10.83 -9.89
C ILE A 104 4.46 -11.14 -10.72
N LYS A 105 3.35 -10.47 -10.42
CA LYS A 105 2.10 -10.61 -11.17
C LYS A 105 2.28 -10.21 -12.64
N ASN A 106 2.92 -9.07 -12.89
CA ASN A 106 3.15 -8.59 -14.25
C ASN A 106 4.05 -9.54 -15.07
N GLU A 107 5.10 -10.10 -14.45
CA GLU A 107 5.97 -11.09 -15.11
C GLU A 107 5.21 -12.36 -15.47
N TYR A 108 4.32 -12.82 -14.59
CA TYR A 108 3.48 -13.99 -14.85
C TYR A 108 2.46 -13.73 -15.97
N ASP A 109 1.76 -12.60 -15.91
CA ASP A 109 0.80 -12.18 -16.94
C ASP A 109 1.51 -12.05 -18.31
N TYR A 110 2.75 -11.56 -18.33
CA TYR A 110 3.58 -11.50 -19.53
C TYR A 110 3.86 -12.89 -20.12
N GLN A 111 4.26 -13.86 -19.29
CA GLN A 111 4.53 -15.23 -19.75
C GLN A 111 3.27 -15.93 -20.28
N ILE A 112 2.12 -15.75 -19.61
CA ILE A 112 0.84 -16.29 -20.09
C ILE A 112 0.49 -15.68 -21.45
N ASN A 113 0.58 -14.35 -21.58
CA ASN A 113 0.24 -13.65 -22.82
C ASN A 113 1.12 -14.11 -23.98
N LYS A 114 2.42 -14.28 -23.75
CA LYS A 114 3.34 -14.81 -24.77
C LYS A 114 2.95 -16.21 -25.22
N LYS A 115 2.63 -17.10 -24.28
CA LYS A 115 2.20 -18.47 -24.61
C LYS A 115 0.85 -18.50 -25.33
N ALA A 116 -0.09 -17.65 -24.92
CA ALA A 116 -1.37 -17.50 -25.59
C ALA A 116 -1.19 -17.02 -27.04
N GLU A 117 -0.25 -16.11 -27.29
CA GLU A 117 0.09 -15.67 -28.65
C GLU A 117 0.60 -16.82 -29.53
N GLU A 118 1.50 -17.65 -28.99
CA GLU A 118 2.01 -18.85 -29.67
C GLU A 118 0.87 -19.85 -30.00
N GLU A 119 0.01 -20.17 -29.03
CA GLU A 119 -1.15 -21.05 -29.23
C GLU A 119 -2.14 -20.49 -30.27
N ILE A 120 -2.40 -19.19 -30.25
CA ILE A 120 -3.25 -18.52 -31.24
C ILE A 120 -2.62 -18.61 -32.64
N LYS A 121 -1.30 -18.47 -32.75
CA LYS A 121 -0.58 -18.58 -34.02
C LYS A 121 -0.69 -20.00 -34.58
N GLU A 122 -0.51 -21.03 -33.74
CA GLU A 122 -0.69 -22.43 -34.14
C GLU A 122 -2.13 -22.70 -34.63
N ILE A 123 -3.14 -22.20 -33.92
CA ILE A 123 -4.54 -22.33 -34.33
C ILE A 123 -4.79 -21.66 -35.67
N LYS A 124 -4.26 -20.44 -35.88
CA LYS A 124 -4.36 -19.73 -37.16
C LYS A 124 -3.71 -20.52 -38.31
N GLU A 125 -2.56 -21.14 -38.08
CA GLU A 125 -1.90 -21.98 -39.08
C GLU A 125 -2.71 -23.25 -39.40
N MET A 126 -3.27 -23.92 -38.39
CA MET A 126 -4.13 -25.09 -38.59
C MET A 126 -5.39 -24.74 -39.40
N LEU A 127 -6.04 -23.62 -39.08
CA LEU A 127 -7.21 -23.14 -39.82
C LEU A 127 -6.84 -22.80 -41.28
N ARG A 128 -5.72 -22.13 -41.49
CA ARG A 128 -5.22 -21.81 -42.84
C ARG A 128 -4.95 -23.07 -43.66
N LYS A 129 -4.38 -24.11 -43.05
CA LYS A 129 -4.15 -25.41 -43.73
C LYS A 129 -5.45 -26.13 -44.07
N LYS A 130 -6.50 -26.02 -43.26
CA LYS A 130 -7.82 -26.63 -43.53
C LYS A 130 -8.65 -25.89 -44.58
N LEU A 131 -8.40 -24.61 -44.79
CA LEU A 131 -9.08 -23.77 -45.79
C LEU A 131 -8.45 -23.87 -47.20
N LYS A 132 -7.42 -24.70 -47.37
CA LYS A 132 -6.68 -24.92 -48.60
C LYS A 132 -6.89 -26.36 -49.06
#